data_AF-A0A368H4D3-F1
#
_entry.id   AF-A0A368H4D3-F1
#
_cell.length_a   1.000
_cell.length_b   1.000
_cell.length_c   1.000
_cell.angle_alpha   90.00
_cell.angle_beta   90.00
_cell.angle_gamma   90.00
#
_symmetry.space_group_name_H-M   'P 1'
#
loop_
_entity.id
_entity.type
_entity.pdbx_description
1 polymer ?
#
loop_
_entity_poly.entity_id
_entity_poly.type
_entity_poly.pdbx_seq_one_letter_code
_entity_poly.pdbx_strand_id
1 'polypeptide(L)'
;MKAVYLVAVFSLTYLAAANDRDCRLECFHAAVSYRNLKKENMAEADMENRMMEECERYAEKLYYPCSKAVPLILKNDDIRGTIEAWDIDSASDPVTEKAVKKYCWTACRNRREE
;
A
#
# COMPACT_ATOMS: atom_id res chain seq x y z
N MET A 1 -5.42 -38.12 10.90
CA MET A 1 -6.25 -36.90 11.03
C MET A 1 -5.55 -35.71 11.71
N LYS A 2 -4.59 -35.88 12.64
CA LYS A 2 -3.85 -34.74 13.23
C LYS A 2 -2.82 -34.07 12.31
N ALA A 3 -2.22 -34.81 11.37
CA ALA A 3 -1.20 -34.27 10.46
C ALA A 3 -1.75 -33.30 9.39
N VAL A 4 -3.01 -33.49 8.96
CA VAL A 4 -3.65 -32.66 7.92
C VAL A 4 -3.92 -31.25 8.44
N TYR A 5 -4.27 -31.11 9.72
CA TYR A 5 -4.48 -29.80 10.35
C TYR A 5 -3.20 -28.96 10.42
N LEU A 6 -2.04 -29.57 10.68
CA LEU A 6 -0.77 -28.83 10.74
C LEU A 6 -0.36 -28.29 9.37
N VAL A 7 -0.48 -29.09 8.31
CA VAL A 7 -0.14 -28.65 6.95
C VAL A 7 -1.03 -27.51 6.49
N ALA A 8 -2.34 -27.56 6.81
CA ALA A 8 -3.29 -26.49 6.50
C ALA A 8 -2.96 -25.18 7.24
N VAL A 9 -2.60 -25.25 8.52
CA VAL A 9 -2.20 -24.06 9.30
C VAL A 9 -0.92 -23.45 8.76
N PHE A 10 0.10 -24.26 8.43
CA PHE A 10 1.33 -23.76 7.84
C PHE A 10 1.09 -23.11 6.47
N SER A 11 0.29 -23.72 5.60
CA SER A 11 -0.02 -23.12 4.28
C SER A 11 -0.83 -21.83 4.38
N LEU A 12 -1.77 -21.72 5.33
CA LEU A 12 -2.50 -20.47 5.61
C LEU A 12 -1.57 -19.35 6.13
N THR A 13 -0.59 -19.66 6.98
CA THR A 13 0.36 -18.65 7.47
C THR A 13 1.27 -18.10 6.36
N TYR A 14 1.70 -18.96 5.43
CA TYR A 14 2.47 -18.54 4.25
C TYR A 14 1.67 -17.66 3.31
N LEU A 15 0.41 -18.01 3.05
CA LEU A 15 -0.50 -17.19 2.24
C LEU A 15 -0.75 -15.82 2.89
N ALA A 16 -0.99 -15.77 4.19
CA ALA A 16 -1.14 -14.52 4.93
C ALA A 16 0.14 -13.67 4.89
N ALA A 17 1.32 -14.28 4.98
CA ALA A 17 2.60 -13.56 4.92
C ALA A 17 2.91 -13.00 3.52
N ALA A 18 2.57 -13.74 2.46
CA ALA A 18 2.66 -13.25 1.08
C ALA A 18 1.70 -12.09 0.85
N ASN A 19 0.45 -12.23 1.31
CA ASN A 19 -0.59 -11.19 1.20
C ASN A 19 -0.22 -9.90 1.95
N ASP A 20 0.41 -10.00 3.13
CA ASP A 20 0.93 -8.85 3.87
C ASP A 20 2.08 -8.16 3.14
N ARG A 21 2.99 -8.93 2.55
CA ARG A 21 4.14 -8.38 1.81
C ARG A 21 3.65 -7.62 0.59
N ASP A 22 2.75 -8.23 -0.18
CA ASP A 22 2.20 -7.62 -1.39
C ASP A 22 1.35 -6.39 -1.02
N CYS A 23 0.54 -6.45 0.05
CA CYS A 23 -0.18 -5.29 0.58
C CYS A 23 0.75 -4.12 0.91
N ARG A 24 1.88 -4.38 1.59
CA ARG A 24 2.83 -3.32 1.98
C ARG A 24 3.48 -2.67 0.76
N LEU A 25 3.81 -3.47 -0.24
CA LEU A 25 4.39 -2.98 -1.49
C LEU A 25 3.37 -2.12 -2.26
N GLU A 26 2.15 -2.60 -2.43
CA GLU A 26 1.09 -1.86 -3.12
C GLU A 26 0.69 -0.58 -2.38
N CYS A 27 0.60 -0.62 -1.04
CA CYS A 27 0.33 0.57 -0.24
C CYS A 27 1.42 1.63 -0.43
N PHE A 28 2.69 1.22 -0.41
CA PHE A 28 3.79 2.16 -0.61
C PHE A 28 3.84 2.68 -2.05
N HIS A 29 3.55 1.83 -3.03
CA HIS A 29 3.46 2.24 -4.43
C HIS A 29 2.31 3.25 -4.64
N ALA A 30 1.14 3.01 -4.06
CA ALA A 30 0.03 3.96 -4.06
C ALA A 30 0.42 5.31 -3.42
N ALA A 31 1.18 5.30 -2.32
CA ALA A 31 1.67 6.54 -1.72
C ALA A 31 2.60 7.33 -2.66
N VAL A 32 3.50 6.63 -3.38
CA VAL A 32 4.38 7.25 -4.39
C VAL A 32 3.57 7.81 -5.57
N SER A 33 2.56 7.07 -6.04
CA SER A 33 1.64 7.53 -7.09
C SER A 33 0.92 8.80 -6.66
N TYR A 34 0.30 8.82 -5.47
CA TYR A 34 -0.35 10.01 -4.91
C TYR A 34 0.58 11.23 -4.88
N ARG A 35 1.81 11.06 -4.37
CA ARG A 35 2.83 12.11 -4.33
C ARG A 35 3.10 12.70 -5.72
N ASN A 36 3.28 11.82 -6.71
CA ASN A 36 3.59 12.24 -8.08
C ASN A 36 2.40 12.96 -8.73
N LEU A 37 1.17 12.46 -8.55
CA LEU A 37 -0.03 13.09 -9.10
C LEU A 37 -0.32 14.46 -8.45
N LYS A 38 -0.03 14.61 -7.16
CA LYS A 38 -0.05 15.91 -6.48
C LYS A 38 0.99 16.87 -7.04
N LYS A 39 2.20 16.40 -7.39
CA LYS A 39 3.22 17.21 -8.09
C LYS A 39 2.69 17.74 -9.42
N GLU A 40 1.92 16.92 -10.14
CA GLU A 40 1.32 17.28 -11.42
C GLU A 40 0.10 18.21 -11.30
N ASN A 41 -0.24 18.67 -10.08
CA ASN A 41 -1.43 19.46 -9.77
C ASN A 41 -2.74 18.80 -10.24
N MET A 42 -2.79 17.46 -10.23
CA MET A 42 -4.02 16.74 -10.56
C MET A 42 -5.12 17.09 -9.54
N ALA A 43 -6.37 17.14 -9.98
CA ALA A 43 -7.50 17.30 -9.08
C ALA A 43 -7.73 16.02 -8.28
N GLU A 44 -8.09 16.14 -7.00
CA GLU A 44 -8.34 14.96 -6.14
C GLU A 44 -9.44 14.05 -6.69
N ALA A 45 -10.44 14.63 -7.38
CA ALA A 45 -11.52 13.90 -8.02
C ALA A 45 -11.03 12.93 -9.11
N ASP A 46 -9.87 13.22 -9.73
CA ASP A 46 -9.28 12.40 -10.80
C ASP A 46 -8.17 11.46 -10.28
N MET A 47 -7.65 11.72 -9.07
CA MET A 47 -6.54 10.95 -8.49
C MET A 47 -6.93 9.50 -8.21
N GLU A 48 -8.14 9.23 -7.73
CA GLU A 48 -8.54 7.85 -7.38
C GLU A 48 -8.47 6.94 -8.60
N ASN A 49 -9.05 7.36 -9.71
CA ASN A 49 -9.03 6.60 -10.95
C ASN A 49 -7.59 6.41 -11.45
N ARG A 50 -6.78 7.46 -11.39
CA ARG A 50 -5.40 7.38 -11.88
C ARG A 50 -4.49 6.51 -11.02
N MET A 51 -4.60 6.61 -9.70
CA MET A 51 -3.89 5.75 -8.76
C MET A 51 -4.30 4.29 -8.92
N MET A 52 -5.58 4.02 -9.18
CA MET A 52 -6.08 2.68 -9.48
C MET A 52 -5.48 2.14 -10.78
N GLU A 53 -5.47 2.91 -11.87
CA GLU A 53 -4.86 2.50 -13.14
C GLU A 53 -3.36 2.20 -13.02
N GLU A 54 -2.62 3.04 -12.31
CA GLU A 54 -1.17 2.86 -12.10
C GLU A 54 -0.88 1.66 -11.21
N CYS A 55 -1.68 1.47 -10.17
CA CYS A 55 -1.59 0.31 -9.30
C CYS A 55 -1.90 -0.96 -10.08
N GLU A 56 -2.99 -1.04 -10.86
CA GLU A 56 -3.35 -2.25 -11.61
C GLU A 56 -2.28 -2.63 -12.65
N ARG A 57 -1.64 -1.64 -13.27
CA ARG A 57 -0.51 -1.85 -14.18
C ARG A 57 0.74 -2.36 -13.47
N TYR A 58 0.96 -1.97 -12.22
CA TYR A 58 2.07 -2.43 -11.40
C TYR A 58 1.80 -3.83 -10.80
N ALA A 59 0.55 -4.07 -10.40
CA ALA A 59 0.05 -5.27 -9.76
C ALA A 59 -0.14 -6.46 -10.72
N GLU A 60 0.06 -6.30 -12.04
CA GLU A 60 0.06 -7.40 -13.01
C GLU A 60 1.04 -8.53 -12.62
N LYS A 61 2.00 -8.24 -11.72
CA LYS A 61 2.98 -9.18 -11.16
C LYS A 61 2.79 -9.51 -9.66
N LEU A 62 1.79 -8.94 -8.99
CA LEU A 62 1.56 -9.07 -7.54
C LEU A 62 0.14 -9.63 -7.27
N TYR A 63 -0.02 -10.41 -6.21
CA TYR A 63 -1.31 -11.08 -5.91
C TYR A 63 -2.28 -10.21 -5.08
N TYR A 64 -1.97 -8.92 -4.87
CA TYR A 64 -2.75 -8.04 -4.02
C TYR A 64 -3.61 -7.03 -4.79
N PRO A 65 -4.93 -6.92 -4.51
CA PRO A 65 -5.81 -6.06 -5.26
C PRO A 65 -5.59 -4.57 -4.92
N CYS A 66 -5.38 -3.76 -5.95
CA CYS A 66 -5.22 -2.31 -5.86
C CYS A 66 -6.41 -1.58 -5.23
N SER A 67 -7.62 -2.11 -5.40
CA SER A 67 -8.85 -1.65 -4.76
C SER A 67 -8.79 -1.68 -3.23
N LYS A 68 -7.82 -2.41 -2.65
CA LYS A 68 -7.55 -2.43 -1.22
C LYS A 68 -6.40 -1.51 -0.82
N ALA A 69 -5.41 -1.31 -1.68
CA ALA A 69 -4.22 -0.51 -1.38
C ALA A 69 -4.47 1.00 -1.53
N VAL A 70 -5.09 1.42 -2.64
CA VAL A 70 -5.37 2.85 -2.93
C VAL A 70 -6.20 3.52 -1.81
N PRO A 71 -7.27 2.89 -1.27
CA PRO A 71 -8.02 3.47 -0.16
C PRO A 71 -7.23 3.66 1.13
N LEU A 72 -6.14 2.90 1.38
CA LEU A 72 -5.31 3.13 2.56
C LEU A 72 -4.70 4.53 2.52
N ILE A 73 -4.39 5.04 1.33
CA ILE A 73 -3.82 6.38 1.18
C ILE A 73 -4.94 7.42 1.09
N LEU A 74 -5.89 7.24 0.18
CA LEU A 74 -6.88 8.29 -0.10
C LEU A 74 -7.85 8.56 1.06
N LYS A 75 -8.18 7.54 1.86
CA LYS A 75 -9.13 7.67 2.98
C LYS A 75 -8.47 8.02 4.32
N ASN A 76 -7.19 8.40 4.30
CA ASN A 76 -6.46 8.76 5.51
C ASN A 76 -5.77 10.11 5.31
N ASP A 77 -6.32 11.15 5.93
CA ASP A 77 -5.81 12.53 5.77
C ASP A 77 -4.41 12.70 6.40
N ASP A 78 -4.13 12.00 7.49
CA ASP A 78 -2.83 12.08 8.18
C ASP A 78 -1.69 11.58 7.30
N ILE A 79 -1.88 10.44 6.62
CA ILE A 79 -0.86 9.91 5.72
C ILE A 79 -0.75 10.76 4.46
N ARG A 80 -1.87 11.31 3.95
CA ARG A 80 -1.85 12.25 2.81
C ARG A 80 -1.02 13.48 3.14
N GLY A 81 -1.24 14.11 4.29
CA GLY A 81 -0.44 15.26 4.73
C GLY A 81 1.03 14.90 4.91
N THR A 82 1.33 13.69 5.40
CA THR A 82 2.71 13.18 5.48
C THR A 82 3.34 13.02 4.10
N ILE A 83 2.60 12.49 3.12
CA ILE A 83 3.09 12.29 1.75
C ILE A 83 3.24 13.64 1.02
N GLU A 84 2.36 14.60 1.25
CA GLU A 84 2.46 15.95 0.66
C GLU A 84 3.66 16.73 1.21
N ALA A 85 4.05 16.47 2.45
CA ALA A 85 5.29 16.98 3.03
C ALA A 85 6.55 16.25 2.53
N TRP A 86 6.40 15.14 1.81
CA TRP A 86 7.53 14.43 1.21
C TRP A 86 8.12 15.30 0.11
N ASP A 87 9.27 15.90 0.40
CA ASP A 87 10.03 16.68 -0.58
C ASP A 87 10.23 15.86 -1.86
N ILE A 88 9.62 16.36 -2.94
CA ILE A 88 9.47 15.65 -4.20
C ILE A 88 10.76 15.74 -5.03
N ASP A 89 11.66 16.66 -4.69
CA ASP A 89 12.97 16.84 -5.34
C ASP A 89 14.08 16.16 -4.53
N SER A 90 13.83 15.90 -3.23
CA SER A 90 14.65 14.99 -2.42
C SER A 90 14.08 13.57 -2.48
N ALA A 91 14.53 12.81 -3.48
CA ALA A 91 14.35 11.35 -3.53
C ALA A 91 14.89 10.62 -2.27
N SER A 92 15.55 11.35 -1.37
CA SER A 92 16.23 10.87 -0.18
C SER A 92 15.66 11.42 1.13
N ASP A 93 14.43 11.97 1.20
CA ASP A 93 13.79 12.25 2.49
C ASP A 93 13.50 10.92 3.23
N PRO A 94 14.42 10.47 4.10
CA PRO A 94 14.37 9.14 4.65
C PRO A 94 13.38 9.08 5.83
N VAL A 95 13.02 10.25 6.39
CA VAL A 95 12.12 10.37 7.53
C VAL A 95 10.70 10.15 7.03
N THR A 96 10.31 10.87 5.97
CA THR A 96 8.98 10.75 5.39
C THR A 96 8.78 9.37 4.73
N GLU A 97 9.77 8.88 3.98
CA GLU A 97 9.73 7.53 3.41
C GLU A 97 9.52 6.46 4.50
N LYS A 98 10.25 6.57 5.61
CA LYS A 98 10.14 5.64 6.73
C LYS A 98 8.79 5.75 7.43
N ALA A 99 8.24 6.95 7.56
CA ALA A 99 6.91 7.17 8.12
C ALA A 99 5.83 6.48 7.27
N VAL A 100 5.89 6.67 5.95
CA VAL A 100 4.95 6.04 4.99
C VAL A 100 5.08 4.52 5.02
N LYS A 101 6.31 3.98 5.00
CA LYS A 101 6.54 2.53 5.12
C LYS A 101 6.00 1.96 6.43
N LYS A 102 6.17 2.68 7.55
CA LYS A 102 5.64 2.27 8.87
C LYS A 102 4.12 2.27 8.88
N TYR A 103 3.49 3.28 8.28
CA TYR A 103 2.04 3.32 8.10
C TYR A 103 1.55 2.09 7.33
N CYS A 104 2.10 1.84 6.14
CA CYS A 104 1.71 0.69 5.31
C CYS A 104 1.93 -0.65 6.01
N TRP A 105 3.01 -0.77 6.79
CA TRP A 105 3.25 -1.97 7.60
C TRP A 105 2.13 -2.21 8.62
N THR A 106 1.70 -1.15 9.32
CA THR A 106 0.66 -1.22 10.35
C THR A 106 -0.72 -1.46 9.73
N ALA A 107 -1.08 -0.71 8.70
CA ALA A 107 -2.36 -0.84 8.00
C ALA A 107 -2.55 -2.24 7.40
N CYS A 108 -1.51 -2.81 6.78
CA CYS A 108 -1.59 -4.16 6.22
C CYS A 108 -1.62 -5.26 7.29
N ARG A 109 -1.03 -5.03 8.46
CA ARG A 109 -1.06 -5.99 9.58
C ARG A 109 -2.42 -6.02 10.27
N ASN A 110 -3.04 -4.86 10.48
CA ASN A 110 -4.36 -4.74 11.12
C ASN A 110 -5.49 -5.29 10.23
N ARG A 111 -5.29 -5.34 8.91
CA ARG A 111 -6.23 -5.95 7.96
C ARG A 111 -6.44 -7.47 8.14
N ARG A 112 -5.65 -8.12 9.01
CA ARG A 112 -5.85 -9.53 9.41
C ARG A 112 -6.91 -9.71 10.51
N GLU A 113 -7.31 -8.61 11.17
CA GLU A 113 -8.25 -8.61 12.29
C GLU A 113 -9.69 -8.25 11.87
N GLU A 114 -9.88 -7.86 10.60
CA GLU A 114 -11.18 -7.67 9.92
C GLU A 114 -11.60 -8.94 9.15
#